data_AF-A0A8T5IY37-F1
#
_entry.id   AF-A0A8T5IY37-F1
#
_cell.length_a   1.000
_cell.length_b   1.000
_cell.length_c   1.000
_cell.angle_alpha   90.00
_cell.angle_beta   90.00
_cell.angle_gamma   90.00
#
_symmetry.space_group_name_H-M   'P 1'
#
loop_
_entity.id
_entity.type
_entity.pdbx_description
1 polymer ?
#
loop_
_entity_poly.entity_id
_entity_poly.type
_entity_poly.pdbx_seq_one_letter_code
_entity_poly.pdbx_strand_id
1 'polypeptide(L)'
;MNSKRIITILILSVLVISSLPLALADSDNENKGKGYGLGNGQGILGLHILDQSHNVNGEYHQNMQEIKDNYKLAKEEYQSNRQEMHQLSDDLTECEDVDPEDSNSETELETDCKELKDEAKKVVGNQLESTGNFLLKALEQVYAKIEVSDNLDSDVKESLLAKIQENINALNVELEDLESNEEIDENYLQDLIQGMKQSWLDLKPEMSLSVALLSNSKIDDIINKLETSSEMVNERIDQLESNDYDITKINLLEEEFNSYINSAEANRILAEELLIEFHEEDSTGEIVSQAQEYNQESKKEIHQAKSKLRELFFQVKMAEMEMLVN
;
A
#
# COMPACT_ATOMS: atom_id res chain seq x y z
N MET A 1 -28.05 26.72 -16.71
CA MET A 1 -27.13 25.55 -16.66
C MET A 1 -27.91 24.28 -16.93
N ASN A 2 -27.39 23.40 -17.78
CA ASN A 2 -27.98 22.07 -18.02
C ASN A 2 -27.51 21.13 -16.91
N SER A 3 -28.44 20.67 -16.05
CA SER A 3 -28.17 19.73 -14.94
C SER A 3 -27.38 18.51 -15.40
N LYS A 4 -27.62 18.03 -16.62
CA LYS A 4 -26.90 16.91 -17.25
C LYS A 4 -25.38 17.09 -17.29
N ARG A 5 -24.89 18.31 -17.52
CA ARG A 5 -23.44 18.58 -17.61
C ARG A 5 -22.76 18.50 -16.25
N ILE A 6 -23.41 19.01 -15.21
CA ILE A 6 -22.88 18.97 -13.83
C ILE A 6 -22.92 17.55 -13.30
N ILE A 7 -24.01 16.81 -13.54
CA ILE A 7 -24.10 15.38 -13.21
C ILE A 7 -23.00 14.61 -13.93
N THR A 8 -22.70 14.93 -15.19
CA THR A 8 -21.58 14.33 -15.92
C THR A 8 -20.24 14.65 -15.26
N ILE A 9 -20.00 15.89 -14.85
CA ILE A 9 -18.79 16.30 -14.12
C ILE A 9 -18.67 15.56 -12.79
N LEU A 10 -19.77 15.43 -12.05
CA LEU A 10 -19.82 14.71 -10.79
C LEU A 10 -19.48 13.22 -10.99
N ILE A 11 -20.08 12.58 -11.99
CA ILE A 11 -19.80 11.18 -12.31
C ILE A 11 -18.34 11.01 -12.75
N LEU A 12 -17.82 11.92 -13.57
CA LEU A 12 -16.44 11.87 -14.05
C LEU A 12 -15.44 12.04 -12.91
N SER A 13 -15.65 12.97 -11.99
CA SER A 13 -14.78 13.09 -10.83
C SER A 13 -14.82 11.81 -10.00
N VAL A 14 -15.98 11.21 -9.68
CA VAL A 14 -16.03 9.90 -8.99
C VAL A 14 -15.28 8.80 -9.76
N LEU A 15 -15.40 8.75 -11.10
CA LEU A 15 -14.80 7.70 -11.94
C LEU A 15 -13.27 7.78 -12.00
N VAL A 16 -12.70 8.98 -12.13
CA VAL A 16 -11.24 9.19 -12.04
C VAL A 16 -10.70 8.53 -10.77
N ILE A 17 -11.48 8.61 -9.69
CA ILE A 17 -11.01 8.29 -8.35
C ILE A 17 -11.36 6.85 -7.91
N SER A 18 -12.36 6.22 -8.53
CA SER A 18 -12.68 4.79 -8.31
C SER A 18 -11.56 3.82 -8.78
N SER A 19 -10.58 4.34 -9.53
CA SER A 19 -9.47 3.57 -10.10
C SER A 19 -8.19 3.56 -9.26
N LEU A 20 -8.22 4.19 -8.08
CA LEU A 20 -7.12 4.18 -7.10
C LEU A 20 -6.88 2.75 -6.59
N PRO A 21 -5.65 2.20 -6.70
CA PRO A 21 -5.34 0.88 -6.23
C PRO A 21 -5.47 0.83 -4.71
N LEU A 22 -6.43 0.00 -4.28
CA LEU A 22 -6.50 -0.56 -2.93
C LEU A 22 -5.19 -1.25 -2.52
N ALA A 23 -4.27 -1.53 -3.46
CA ALA A 23 -2.97 -2.16 -3.23
C ALA A 23 -2.05 -1.37 -2.27
N LEU A 24 -2.25 -0.05 -2.10
CA LEU A 24 -1.53 0.70 -1.06
C LEU A 24 -2.05 0.40 0.36
N ALA A 25 -3.32 -0.01 0.49
CA ALA A 25 -3.95 -0.29 1.77
C ALA A 25 -3.50 -1.61 2.40
N ASP A 26 -2.96 -2.54 1.62
CA ASP A 26 -2.59 -3.88 2.12
C ASP A 26 -1.22 -3.95 2.83
N SER A 27 -0.46 -2.84 2.87
CA SER A 27 0.81 -2.81 3.61
C SER A 27 0.65 -2.57 5.13
N ASP A 28 -0.55 -2.27 5.62
CA ASP A 28 -0.80 -2.00 7.05
C ASP A 28 -1.13 -3.24 7.88
N ASN A 29 -1.31 -4.40 7.24
CA ASN A 29 -1.51 -5.66 7.95
C ASN A 29 -0.20 -6.44 8.21
N GLU A 30 0.94 -5.89 7.78
CA GLU A 30 2.24 -6.34 8.24
C GLU A 30 2.48 -5.75 9.65
N ASN A 31 2.23 -6.59 10.66
CA ASN A 31 2.77 -6.46 12.01
C ASN A 31 2.03 -5.55 13.02
N LYS A 32 0.69 -5.50 12.98
CA LYS A 32 -0.12 -5.44 14.22
C LYS A 32 -0.30 -6.82 14.86
N GLY A 33 0.66 -7.71 14.65
CA GLY A 33 0.92 -8.75 15.63
C GLY A 33 1.18 -8.00 16.92
N LYS A 34 0.21 -8.05 17.85
CA LYS A 34 0.46 -7.73 19.25
C LYS A 34 1.85 -8.27 19.54
N GLY A 35 2.74 -7.43 20.07
CA GLY A 35 3.88 -7.91 20.81
C GLY A 35 3.31 -8.79 21.91
N TYR A 36 3.06 -10.06 21.58
CA TYR A 36 2.82 -11.10 22.53
C TYR A 36 4.19 -11.26 23.15
N GLY A 37 4.43 -10.44 24.18
CA GLY A 37 5.56 -10.58 25.06
C GLY A 37 5.66 -12.06 25.34
N LEU A 38 6.77 -12.65 24.92
CA LEU A 38 7.30 -13.84 25.54
C LEU A 38 7.23 -13.53 27.03
N GLY A 39 6.23 -14.12 27.70
CA GLY A 39 5.98 -13.87 29.10
C GLY A 39 7.29 -14.05 29.85
N ASN A 40 7.51 -13.19 30.85
CA ASN A 40 8.68 -13.09 31.73
C ASN A 40 9.03 -14.42 32.45
N GLY A 41 9.32 -15.48 31.70
CA GLY A 41 10.05 -16.64 32.15
C GLY A 41 11.52 -16.30 31.97
N GLN A 42 12.15 -15.87 33.06
CA GLN A 42 13.60 -15.86 33.19
C GLN A 42 14.11 -17.27 32.84
N GLY A 43 14.56 -17.42 31.59
CA GLY A 43 15.03 -18.67 31.01
C GLY A 43 15.94 -18.33 29.85
N ILE A 44 17.14 -17.91 30.22
CA ILE A 44 18.41 -17.80 29.47
C ILE A 44 18.32 -18.32 28.01
N LEU A 45 18.67 -17.43 27.07
CA LEU A 45 18.66 -17.50 25.59
C LEU A 45 17.54 -16.65 24.97
N GLY A 46 17.69 -15.34 25.19
CA GLY A 46 17.01 -14.33 24.41
C GLY A 46 17.49 -14.40 22.97
N LEU A 47 16.52 -14.52 22.06
CA LEU A 47 16.66 -14.31 20.63
C LEU A 47 17.10 -12.84 20.41
N HIS A 48 18.41 -12.59 20.52
CA HIS A 48 19.00 -11.26 20.47
C HIS A 48 19.43 -10.92 19.03
N ILE A 49 18.46 -10.94 18.10
CA ILE A 49 18.69 -10.59 16.68
C ILE A 49 17.89 -9.35 16.24
N LEU A 50 17.16 -8.68 17.14
CA LEU A 50 16.33 -7.53 16.76
C LEU A 50 16.54 -6.27 17.60
N ASP A 51 17.73 -6.03 18.16
CA ASP A 51 17.93 -4.78 18.91
C ASP A 51 19.35 -4.19 18.89
N GLN A 52 19.86 -3.90 17.69
CA GLN A 52 21.07 -3.05 17.53
C GLN A 52 20.89 -1.91 16.52
N SER A 53 19.71 -1.27 16.49
CA SER A 53 19.49 -0.06 15.67
C SER A 53 18.70 1.03 16.41
N HIS A 54 18.88 1.16 17.72
CA HIS A 54 17.97 2.00 18.52
C HIS A 54 18.28 3.51 18.57
N ASN A 55 19.29 4.04 17.86
CA ASN A 55 19.65 5.46 17.99
C ASN A 55 19.58 6.30 16.69
N VAL A 56 19.43 5.67 15.52
CA VAL A 56 19.15 6.37 14.25
C VAL A 56 17.66 6.21 13.83
N ASN A 57 16.96 5.23 14.43
CA ASN A 57 15.56 4.91 14.10
C ASN A 57 14.49 5.83 14.69
N GLY A 58 14.81 6.65 15.70
CA GLY A 58 13.80 7.44 16.42
C GLY A 58 13.12 8.50 15.54
N GLU A 59 13.94 9.27 14.81
CA GLU A 59 13.48 10.35 13.92
C GLU A 59 12.77 9.78 12.68
N TYR A 60 13.30 8.70 12.10
CA TYR A 60 12.66 7.99 11.00
C TYR A 60 11.30 7.40 11.39
N HIS A 61 11.20 6.76 12.56
CA HIS A 61 9.92 6.20 13.02
C HIS A 61 8.88 7.28 13.30
N GLN A 62 9.29 8.43 13.84
CA GLN A 62 8.40 9.58 14.02
C GLN A 62 7.92 10.13 12.68
N ASN A 63 8.83 10.36 11.73
CA ASN A 63 8.50 10.85 10.39
C ASN A 63 7.58 9.88 9.64
N MET A 64 7.89 8.58 9.65
CA MET A 64 7.06 7.56 9.00
C MET A 64 5.67 7.43 9.65
N GLN A 65 5.57 7.61 10.97
CA GLN A 65 4.28 7.62 11.66
C GLN A 65 3.45 8.85 11.25
N GLU A 66 4.08 10.03 11.18
CA GLU A 66 3.43 11.25 10.70
C GLU A 66 2.93 11.09 9.25
N ILE A 67 3.75 10.55 8.36
CA ILE A 67 3.36 10.28 6.96
C ILE A 67 2.15 9.33 6.90
N LYS A 68 2.13 8.28 7.74
CA LYS A 68 0.98 7.36 7.82
C LYS A 68 -0.28 8.04 8.33
N ASP A 69 -0.15 8.88 9.35
CA ASP A 69 -1.28 9.59 9.95
C ASP A 69 -1.84 10.62 8.96
N ASN A 70 -0.97 11.35 8.25
CA ASN A 70 -1.35 12.28 7.18
C ASN A 70 -2.05 11.56 6.02
N TYR A 71 -1.53 10.41 5.59
CA TYR A 71 -2.20 9.58 4.58
C TYR A 71 -3.59 9.12 5.05
N LYS A 72 -3.72 8.69 6.31
CA LYS A 72 -5.00 8.26 6.87
C LYS A 72 -6.02 9.40 6.91
N LEU A 73 -5.60 10.59 7.33
CA LEU A 73 -6.44 11.79 7.35
C LEU A 73 -6.91 12.16 5.94
N ALA A 74 -5.99 12.24 4.97
CA ALA A 74 -6.33 12.53 3.58
C ALA A 74 -7.30 11.50 2.98
N LYS A 75 -7.16 10.22 3.37
CA LYS A 75 -8.08 9.15 2.96
C LYS A 75 -9.48 9.32 3.55
N GLU A 76 -9.57 9.70 4.83
CA GLU A 76 -10.86 9.93 5.49
C GLU A 76 -11.59 11.14 4.89
N GLU A 77 -10.86 12.22 4.63
CA GLU A 77 -11.38 13.42 3.96
C GLU A 77 -11.87 13.10 2.55
N TYR A 78 -11.05 12.42 1.75
CA TYR A 78 -11.44 11.93 0.43
C TYR A 78 -12.74 11.10 0.47
N GLN A 79 -12.86 10.19 1.43
CA GLN A 79 -14.06 9.35 1.58
C GLN A 79 -15.30 10.17 1.98
N SER A 80 -15.12 11.18 2.82
CA SER A 80 -16.19 12.09 3.24
C SER A 80 -16.71 12.91 2.05
N ASN A 81 -15.82 13.58 1.32
CA ASN A 81 -16.19 14.42 0.17
C ASN A 81 -16.86 13.58 -0.93
N ARG A 82 -16.44 12.33 -1.10
CA ARG A 82 -17.06 11.41 -2.05
C ARG A 82 -18.51 11.08 -1.67
N GLN A 83 -18.81 10.94 -0.38
CA GLN A 83 -20.17 10.68 0.09
C GLN A 83 -21.06 11.90 -0.12
N GLU A 84 -20.54 13.10 0.18
CA GLU A 84 -21.23 14.37 -0.08
C GLU A 84 -21.55 14.54 -1.56
N MET A 85 -20.60 14.21 -2.43
CA MET A 85 -20.80 14.19 -3.88
C MET A 85 -21.91 13.25 -4.35
N HIS A 86 -21.99 12.05 -3.76
CA HIS A 86 -23.06 11.11 -4.10
C HIS A 86 -24.44 11.65 -3.69
N GLN A 87 -24.55 12.25 -2.50
CA GLN A 87 -25.80 12.86 -2.03
C GLN A 87 -26.23 14.01 -2.95
N LEU A 88 -25.30 14.90 -3.28
CA LEU A 88 -25.60 16.04 -4.14
C LEU A 88 -25.93 15.65 -5.59
N SER A 89 -25.36 14.55 -6.08
CA SER A 89 -25.75 13.97 -7.37
C SER A 89 -27.19 13.45 -7.35
N ASP A 90 -27.63 12.84 -6.25
CA ASP A 90 -29.01 12.38 -6.09
C ASP A 90 -29.97 13.58 -6.05
N ASP A 91 -29.64 14.62 -5.26
CA ASP A 91 -30.44 15.86 -5.16
C ASP A 91 -30.54 16.60 -6.50
N LEU A 92 -29.45 16.66 -7.29
CA LEU A 92 -29.47 17.28 -8.62
C LEU A 92 -30.28 16.50 -9.66
N THR A 93 -30.46 15.19 -9.46
CA THR A 93 -31.30 14.37 -10.35
C THR A 93 -32.77 14.75 -10.18
N GLU A 94 -33.20 15.11 -8.96
CA GLU A 94 -34.56 15.60 -8.71
C GLU A 94 -34.83 16.96 -9.38
N CYS A 95 -33.79 17.77 -9.60
CA CYS A 95 -33.86 19.02 -10.38
C CYS A 95 -33.95 18.80 -11.91
N GLU A 96 -33.77 17.58 -12.42
CA GLU A 96 -33.77 17.28 -13.86
C GLU A 96 -35.19 17.11 -14.45
N ASP A 97 -36.18 16.84 -13.60
CA ASP A 97 -37.57 16.56 -13.99
C ASP A 97 -38.44 17.82 -14.23
N VAL A 98 -37.85 19.02 -14.18
CA VAL A 98 -38.57 20.29 -14.35
C VAL A 98 -38.30 20.86 -15.75
N ASP A 99 -39.23 20.63 -16.68
CA ASP A 99 -39.14 21.09 -18.06
C ASP A 99 -39.20 22.63 -18.14
N PRO A 100 -38.15 23.33 -18.64
CA PRO A 100 -38.09 24.79 -18.62
C PRO A 100 -39.11 25.47 -19.56
N GLU A 101 -39.82 24.73 -20.40
CA GLU A 101 -40.80 25.29 -21.35
C GLU A 101 -42.18 25.58 -20.73
N ASP A 102 -42.49 25.12 -19.52
CA ASP A 102 -43.86 25.23 -18.95
C ASP A 102 -43.99 26.23 -17.78
N SER A 103 -42.91 26.95 -17.41
CA SER A 103 -42.89 27.82 -16.23
C SER A 103 -42.58 29.28 -16.58
N ASN A 104 -43.61 30.07 -16.86
CA ASN A 104 -43.53 31.55 -16.90
C ASN A 104 -43.51 32.18 -15.49
N SER A 105 -43.04 31.45 -14.48
CA SER A 105 -42.91 31.92 -13.10
C SER A 105 -41.56 31.51 -12.55
N GLU A 106 -40.74 32.50 -12.17
CA GLU A 106 -39.67 32.33 -11.18
C GLU A 106 -40.33 31.72 -9.93
N THR A 107 -40.29 30.40 -9.83
CA THR A 107 -40.81 29.64 -8.70
C THR A 107 -39.65 29.38 -7.74
N GLU A 108 -39.94 29.23 -6.44
CA GLU A 108 -38.94 28.89 -5.41
C GLU A 108 -38.03 27.73 -5.88
N LEU A 109 -38.60 26.78 -6.62
CA LEU A 109 -37.95 25.60 -7.19
C LEU A 109 -36.83 25.92 -8.21
N GLU A 110 -36.94 27.00 -9.01
CA GLU A 110 -35.87 27.41 -9.94
C GLU A 110 -34.70 28.08 -9.22
N THR A 111 -34.97 28.75 -8.09
CA THR A 111 -33.95 29.35 -7.22
C THR A 111 -33.21 28.26 -6.47
N ASP A 112 -33.92 27.29 -5.89
CA ASP A 112 -33.36 26.13 -5.18
C ASP A 112 -32.44 25.30 -6.10
N CYS A 113 -32.87 25.03 -7.34
CA CYS A 113 -32.03 24.31 -8.30
C CYS A 113 -30.83 25.12 -8.82
N LYS A 114 -30.82 26.45 -8.70
CA LYS A 114 -29.63 27.26 -9.02
C LYS A 114 -28.62 27.23 -7.88
N GLU A 115 -29.09 27.31 -6.63
CA GLU A 115 -28.26 27.20 -5.45
C GLU A 115 -27.58 25.82 -5.37
N LEU A 116 -28.33 24.73 -5.59
CA LEU A 116 -27.79 23.37 -5.67
C LEU A 116 -26.70 23.22 -6.75
N LYS A 117 -26.85 23.93 -7.87
CA LYS A 117 -25.88 23.89 -8.97
C LYS A 117 -24.57 24.62 -8.63
N ASP A 118 -24.64 25.70 -7.88
CA ASP A 118 -23.44 26.42 -7.41
C ASP A 118 -22.78 25.67 -6.24
N GLU A 119 -23.57 25.05 -5.36
CA GLU A 119 -23.08 24.11 -4.34
C GLU A 119 -22.35 22.92 -4.99
N ALA A 120 -22.87 22.37 -6.09
CA ALA A 120 -22.24 21.26 -6.80
C ALA A 120 -20.86 21.59 -7.36
N LYS A 121 -20.64 22.81 -7.86
CA LYS A 121 -19.30 23.23 -8.31
C LYS A 121 -18.32 23.25 -7.14
N LYS A 122 -18.76 23.75 -5.98
CA LYS A 122 -17.95 23.82 -4.77
C LYS A 122 -17.60 22.42 -4.27
N VAL A 123 -18.59 21.52 -4.20
CA VAL A 123 -18.39 20.13 -3.78
C VAL A 123 -17.48 19.38 -4.76
N VAL A 124 -17.59 19.61 -6.07
CA VAL A 124 -16.63 19.06 -7.05
C VAL A 124 -15.22 19.60 -6.79
N GLY A 125 -15.07 20.91 -6.56
CA GLY A 125 -13.77 21.52 -6.21
C GLY A 125 -13.14 20.85 -4.99
N ASN A 126 -13.88 20.77 -3.88
CA ASN A 126 -13.45 20.09 -2.66
C ASN A 126 -13.10 18.60 -2.91
N GLN A 127 -13.83 17.93 -3.79
CA GLN A 127 -13.52 16.55 -4.15
C GLN A 127 -12.19 16.45 -4.89
N LEU A 128 -11.93 17.34 -5.85
CA LEU A 128 -10.68 17.34 -6.61
C LEU A 128 -9.50 17.65 -5.69
N GLU A 129 -9.64 18.63 -4.81
CA GLU A 129 -8.63 18.96 -3.80
C GLU A 129 -8.32 17.76 -2.89
N SER A 130 -9.34 17.16 -2.27
CA SER A 130 -9.16 15.98 -1.40
C SER A 130 -8.59 14.77 -2.14
N THR A 131 -8.90 14.62 -3.43
CA THR A 131 -8.32 13.59 -4.30
C THR A 131 -6.83 13.84 -4.53
N GLY A 132 -6.46 15.06 -4.92
CA GLY A 132 -5.07 15.42 -5.15
C GLY A 132 -4.25 15.29 -3.86
N ASN A 133 -4.79 15.73 -2.73
CA ASN A 133 -4.17 15.56 -1.42
C ASN A 133 -4.00 14.07 -1.06
N PHE A 134 -5.01 13.24 -1.28
CA PHE A 134 -4.89 11.79 -1.06
C PHE A 134 -3.79 11.15 -1.92
N LEU A 135 -3.73 11.52 -3.21
CA LEU A 135 -2.69 11.07 -4.14
C LEU A 135 -1.30 11.52 -3.71
N LEU A 136 -1.17 12.80 -3.33
CA LEU A 136 0.08 13.37 -2.84
C LEU A 136 0.58 12.60 -1.60
N LYS A 137 -0.28 12.35 -0.62
CA LYS A 137 0.09 11.59 0.59
C LYS A 137 0.39 10.13 0.31
N ALA A 138 -0.26 9.53 -0.69
CA ALA A 138 0.08 8.20 -1.16
C ALA A 138 1.51 8.17 -1.73
N LEU A 139 1.88 9.16 -2.54
CA LEU A 139 3.22 9.26 -3.12
C LEU A 139 4.29 9.55 -2.08
N GLU A 140 4.05 10.47 -1.15
CA GLU A 140 4.96 10.74 -0.02
C GLU A 140 5.23 9.45 0.78
N GLN A 141 4.19 8.63 0.98
CA GLN A 141 4.34 7.34 1.67
C GLN A 141 5.21 6.35 0.88
N VAL A 142 5.03 6.27 -0.43
CA VAL A 142 5.88 5.40 -1.27
C VAL A 142 7.31 5.94 -1.32
N TYR A 143 7.50 7.24 -1.52
CA TYR A 143 8.79 7.92 -1.50
C TYR A 143 9.57 7.58 -0.22
N ALA A 144 8.97 7.81 0.94
CA ALA A 144 9.62 7.56 2.23
C ALA A 144 9.94 6.08 2.45
N LYS A 145 9.13 5.15 1.90
CA LYS A 145 9.42 3.71 1.95
C LYS A 145 10.60 3.33 1.06
N ILE A 146 10.76 3.97 -0.10
CA ILE A 146 11.90 3.74 -1.01
C ILE A 146 13.18 4.34 -0.42
N GLU A 147 13.11 5.58 0.07
CA GLU A 147 14.25 6.33 0.59
C GLU A 147 15.01 5.55 1.68
N VAL A 148 14.29 4.83 2.52
CA VAL A 148 14.86 4.05 3.64
C VAL A 148 14.99 2.57 3.37
N SER A 149 14.66 2.12 2.15
CA SER A 149 14.91 0.75 1.76
C SER A 149 16.40 0.57 1.50
N ASP A 150 17.03 -0.29 2.30
CA ASP A 150 18.43 -0.69 2.13
C ASP A 150 18.58 -1.85 1.12
N ASN A 151 17.45 -2.47 0.77
CA ASN A 151 17.41 -3.72 0.01
C ASN A 151 17.13 -3.49 -1.48
N LEU A 152 17.07 -2.23 -1.92
CA LEU A 152 16.95 -1.88 -3.33
C LEU A 152 18.33 -1.50 -3.87
N ASP A 153 18.60 -1.88 -5.11
CA ASP A 153 19.77 -1.40 -5.85
C ASP A 153 19.78 0.14 -5.90
N SER A 154 20.97 0.75 -5.81
CA SER A 154 21.11 2.20 -5.72
C SER A 154 20.56 2.91 -6.95
N ASP A 155 20.82 2.37 -8.14
CA ASP A 155 20.45 3.00 -9.41
C ASP A 155 18.93 2.90 -9.60
N VAL A 156 18.33 1.75 -9.23
CA VAL A 156 16.88 1.56 -9.21
C VAL A 156 16.23 2.51 -8.20
N LYS A 157 16.78 2.61 -6.99
CA LYS A 157 16.27 3.48 -5.92
C LYS A 157 16.27 4.95 -6.34
N GLU A 158 17.38 5.44 -6.89
CA GLU A 158 17.48 6.82 -7.38
C GLU A 158 16.49 7.11 -8.51
N SER A 159 16.33 6.18 -9.46
CA SER A 159 15.37 6.29 -10.56
C SER A 159 13.93 6.39 -10.06
N LEU A 160 13.52 5.51 -9.13
CA LEU A 160 12.16 5.53 -8.56
C LEU A 160 11.90 6.80 -7.76
N LEU A 161 12.85 7.26 -6.94
CA LEU A 161 12.71 8.50 -6.16
C LEU A 161 12.56 9.72 -7.08
N ALA A 162 13.35 9.79 -8.16
CA ALA A 162 13.25 10.88 -9.12
C ALA A 162 11.87 10.93 -9.78
N LYS A 163 11.35 9.78 -10.25
CA LYS A 163 10.01 9.69 -10.86
C LYS A 163 8.90 10.04 -9.87
N ILE A 164 8.96 9.56 -8.62
CA ILE A 164 7.94 9.90 -7.63
C ILE A 164 7.97 11.40 -7.31
N GLN A 165 9.16 11.99 -7.19
CA GLN A 165 9.30 13.43 -6.95
C GLN A 165 8.75 14.27 -8.10
N GLU A 166 8.97 13.86 -9.35
CA GLU A 166 8.38 14.51 -10.52
C GLU A 166 6.85 14.51 -10.43
N ASN A 167 6.25 13.37 -10.09
CA ASN A 167 4.80 13.25 -9.94
C ASN A 167 4.23 14.05 -8.76
N ILE A 168 4.96 14.10 -7.63
CA ILE A 168 4.62 14.97 -6.49
C ILE A 168 4.58 16.44 -6.95
N ASN A 169 5.59 16.88 -7.71
CA ASN A 169 5.66 18.25 -8.20
C ASN A 169 4.52 18.54 -9.18
N ALA A 170 4.19 17.60 -10.09
CA ALA A 170 3.08 17.77 -11.03
C ALA A 170 1.72 17.91 -10.31
N LEU A 171 1.44 17.05 -9.32
CA LEU A 171 0.20 17.14 -8.54
C LEU A 171 0.12 18.42 -7.70
N ASN A 172 1.23 18.89 -7.13
CA ASN A 172 1.24 20.16 -6.39
C ASN A 172 0.88 21.34 -7.30
N VAL A 173 1.34 21.36 -8.57
CA VAL A 173 0.97 22.40 -9.53
C VAL A 173 -0.53 22.39 -9.81
N GLU A 174 -1.13 21.21 -9.97
CA GLU A 174 -2.59 21.08 -10.19
C GLU A 174 -3.40 21.52 -8.96
N LEU A 175 -2.92 21.20 -7.75
CA LEU A 175 -3.55 21.64 -6.50
C LEU A 175 -3.45 23.15 -6.27
N GLU A 176 -2.27 23.74 -6.52
CA GLU A 176 -2.08 25.20 -6.43
C GLU A 176 -2.96 25.97 -7.43
N ASP A 177 -3.14 25.43 -8.64
CA ASP A 177 -4.07 26.01 -9.63
C ASP A 177 -5.52 25.99 -9.12
N LEU A 178 -5.95 24.87 -8.51
CA LEU A 178 -7.29 24.74 -7.91
C LEU A 178 -7.50 25.70 -6.73
N GLU A 179 -6.51 25.85 -5.84
CA GLU A 179 -6.59 26.74 -4.68
C GLU A 179 -6.61 28.23 -5.07
N SER A 180 -5.91 28.59 -6.15
CA SER A 180 -5.76 29.99 -6.58
C SER A 180 -6.88 30.49 -7.48
N ASN A 181 -7.75 29.61 -7.98
CA ASN A 181 -8.84 29.98 -8.87
C ASN A 181 -10.10 30.43 -8.10
N GLU A 182 -10.36 31.73 -8.09
CA GLU A 182 -11.55 32.32 -7.44
C GLU A 182 -12.87 32.04 -8.18
N GLU A 183 -12.83 31.72 -9.48
CA GLU A 183 -14.02 31.50 -10.32
C GLU A 183 -14.04 30.09 -10.91
N ILE A 184 -14.59 29.16 -10.13
CA ILE A 184 -14.76 27.76 -10.53
C ILE A 184 -15.91 27.68 -11.55
N ASP A 185 -15.56 27.63 -12.84
CA ASP A 185 -16.51 27.37 -13.93
C ASP A 185 -16.51 25.91 -14.42
N GLU A 186 -17.49 25.56 -15.25
CA GLU A 186 -17.70 24.20 -15.77
C GLU A 186 -16.52 23.69 -16.62
N ASN A 187 -15.99 24.54 -17.50
CA ASN A 187 -14.91 24.14 -18.40
C ASN A 187 -13.62 23.97 -17.61
N TYR A 188 -13.38 24.87 -16.66
CA TYR A 188 -12.26 24.79 -15.74
C TYR A 188 -12.27 23.46 -14.96
N LEU A 189 -13.40 23.11 -14.33
CA LEU A 189 -13.53 21.83 -13.63
C LEU A 189 -13.33 20.62 -14.54
N GLN A 190 -13.85 20.67 -15.77
CA GLN A 190 -13.70 19.58 -16.72
C GLN A 190 -12.24 19.41 -17.19
N ASP A 191 -11.52 20.51 -17.42
CA ASP A 191 -10.11 20.49 -17.80
C ASP A 191 -9.24 20.00 -16.64
N LEU A 192 -9.52 20.46 -15.41
CA LEU A 192 -8.83 20.00 -14.21
C LEU A 192 -9.05 18.50 -13.95
N ILE A 193 -10.28 18.01 -14.08
CA ILE A 193 -10.60 16.57 -13.96
C ILE A 193 -9.79 15.76 -14.98
N GLN A 194 -9.68 16.24 -16.22
CA GLN A 194 -8.91 15.57 -17.27
C GLN A 194 -7.41 15.58 -16.97
N GLY A 195 -6.88 16.72 -16.49
CA GLY A 195 -5.50 16.84 -16.04
C GLY A 195 -5.18 15.84 -14.93
N MET A 196 -5.92 15.90 -13.82
CA MET A 196 -5.74 14.98 -12.69
C MET A 196 -5.90 13.51 -13.10
N LYS A 197 -6.84 13.19 -14.00
CA LYS A 197 -7.00 11.85 -14.54
C LYS A 197 -5.78 11.39 -15.31
N GLN A 198 -5.22 12.25 -16.15
CA GLN A 198 -4.05 11.92 -16.95
C GLN A 198 -2.83 11.74 -16.06
N SER A 199 -2.58 12.70 -15.15
CA SER A 199 -1.54 12.62 -14.12
C SER A 199 -1.64 11.33 -13.31
N TRP A 200 -2.87 10.92 -12.95
CA TRP A 200 -3.11 9.65 -12.28
C TRP A 200 -2.81 8.41 -13.15
N LEU A 201 -3.22 8.41 -14.41
CA LEU A 201 -2.96 7.31 -15.34
C LEU A 201 -1.47 7.11 -15.59
N ASP A 202 -0.71 8.20 -15.63
CA ASP A 202 0.74 8.19 -15.83
C ASP A 202 1.46 7.75 -14.54
N LEU A 203 0.96 8.17 -13.39
CA LEU A 203 1.52 7.84 -12.08
C LEU A 203 1.27 6.39 -11.64
N LYS A 204 0.08 5.86 -11.93
CA LYS A 204 -0.39 4.58 -11.37
C LYS A 204 0.55 3.41 -11.69
N PRO A 205 1.03 3.20 -12.93
CA PRO A 205 1.96 2.11 -13.25
C PRO A 205 3.27 2.22 -12.47
N GLU A 206 3.84 3.42 -12.40
CA GLU A 206 5.11 3.68 -11.70
C GLU A 206 4.99 3.44 -10.19
N MET A 207 3.89 3.88 -9.59
CA MET A 207 3.61 3.62 -8.18
C MET A 207 3.42 2.12 -7.92
N SER A 208 2.72 1.42 -8.81
CA SER A 208 2.49 -0.02 -8.71
C SER A 208 3.80 -0.80 -8.84
N LEU A 209 4.66 -0.43 -9.79
CA LEU A 209 6.01 -0.98 -9.96
C LEU A 209 6.85 -0.78 -8.71
N SER A 210 6.89 0.46 -8.20
CA SER A 210 7.63 0.82 -6.98
C SER A 210 7.24 -0.04 -5.78
N VAL A 211 5.93 -0.20 -5.57
CA VAL A 211 5.39 -1.03 -4.48
C VAL A 211 5.75 -2.51 -4.68
N ALA A 212 5.69 -3.02 -5.92
CA ALA A 212 6.04 -4.39 -6.22
C ALA A 212 7.53 -4.68 -5.99
N LEU A 213 8.42 -3.80 -6.45
CA LEU A 213 9.88 -3.89 -6.22
C LEU A 213 10.20 -3.85 -4.73
N LEU A 214 9.62 -2.90 -3.99
CA LEU A 214 9.77 -2.82 -2.53
C LEU A 214 9.28 -4.09 -1.83
N SER A 215 8.15 -4.64 -2.27
CA SER A 215 7.62 -5.87 -1.69
C SER A 215 8.54 -7.06 -1.97
N ASN A 216 9.01 -7.22 -3.21
CA ASN A 216 9.88 -8.31 -3.62
C ASN A 216 11.22 -8.28 -2.85
N SER A 217 11.79 -7.09 -2.75
CA SER A 217 13.02 -6.83 -1.99
C SER A 217 12.87 -7.15 -0.49
N LYS A 218 11.74 -6.79 0.14
CA LYS A 218 11.45 -7.17 1.53
C LYS A 218 11.24 -8.67 1.72
N ILE A 219 10.68 -9.36 0.73
CA ILE A 219 10.49 -10.80 0.76
C ILE A 219 11.84 -11.51 0.81
N ASP A 220 12.78 -11.12 -0.06
CA ASP A 220 14.16 -11.62 -0.07
C ASP A 220 14.80 -11.50 1.32
N ASP A 221 14.68 -10.31 1.88
CA ASP A 221 15.23 -9.95 3.17
C ASP A 221 14.68 -10.79 4.34
N ILE A 222 13.40 -11.16 4.26
CA ILE A 222 12.75 -12.04 5.24
C ILE A 222 13.19 -13.49 5.04
N ILE A 223 13.32 -13.96 3.79
CA ILE A 223 13.81 -15.30 3.48
C ILE A 223 15.21 -15.48 4.07
N ASN A 224 16.14 -14.57 3.76
CA ASN A 224 17.51 -14.57 4.28
C ASN A 224 17.54 -14.66 5.82
N LYS A 225 16.70 -13.86 6.51
CA LYS A 225 16.59 -13.89 7.98
C LYS A 225 16.06 -15.23 8.52
N LEU A 226 15.13 -15.86 7.82
CA LEU A 226 14.60 -17.17 8.21
C LEU A 226 15.62 -18.28 8.01
N GLU A 227 16.37 -18.26 6.91
CA GLU A 227 17.44 -19.21 6.64
C GLU A 227 18.55 -19.10 7.66
N THR A 228 19.06 -17.90 7.96
CA THR A 228 20.03 -17.69 9.04
C THR A 228 19.51 -18.21 10.39
N SER A 229 18.21 -18.01 10.67
CA SER A 229 17.59 -18.54 11.88
C SER A 229 17.51 -20.07 11.90
N SER A 230 17.33 -20.69 10.74
CA SER A 230 17.34 -22.14 10.58
C SER A 230 18.73 -22.72 10.77
N GLU A 231 19.78 -22.08 10.23
CA GLU A 231 21.17 -22.51 10.41
C GLU A 231 21.53 -22.63 11.91
N MET A 232 21.15 -21.63 12.72
CA MET A 232 21.34 -21.68 14.18
C MET A 232 20.58 -22.81 14.86
N VAL A 233 19.44 -23.23 14.33
CA VAL A 233 18.68 -24.38 14.85
C VAL A 233 19.35 -25.68 14.41
N ASN A 234 19.85 -25.74 13.19
CA ASN A 234 20.52 -26.93 12.63
C ASN A 234 21.80 -27.28 13.41
N GLU A 235 22.59 -26.29 13.84
CA GLU A 235 23.73 -26.54 14.74
C GLU A 235 23.34 -27.27 16.04
N ARG A 236 22.12 -27.05 16.53
CA ARG A 236 21.59 -27.72 17.73
C ARG A 236 21.02 -29.10 17.40
N ILE A 237 20.43 -29.27 16.21
CA ILE A 237 19.99 -30.58 15.71
C ILE A 237 21.20 -31.51 15.56
N ASP A 238 22.31 -31.03 14.99
CA ASP A 238 23.56 -31.78 14.86
C ASP A 238 24.10 -32.27 16.22
N GLN A 239 23.94 -31.45 17.27
CA GLN A 239 24.30 -31.84 18.64
C GLN A 239 23.38 -32.92 19.18
N LEU A 240 22.08 -32.83 18.95
CA LEU A 240 21.12 -33.88 19.35
C LEU A 240 21.45 -35.20 18.65
N GLU A 241 21.72 -35.17 17.35
CA GLU A 241 22.09 -36.35 16.56
C GLU A 241 23.39 -36.98 17.06
N SER A 242 24.41 -36.15 17.34
CA SER A 242 25.71 -36.61 17.86
C SER A 242 25.61 -37.27 19.25
N ASN A 243 24.51 -37.05 19.97
CA ASN A 243 24.21 -37.69 21.25
C ASN A 243 23.21 -38.85 21.12
N ASP A 244 23.02 -39.38 19.91
CA ASP A 244 22.13 -40.50 19.59
C ASP A 244 20.65 -40.24 19.96
N TYR A 245 20.20 -38.97 19.99
CA TYR A 245 18.80 -38.62 20.21
C TYR A 245 17.98 -38.88 18.93
N ASP A 246 16.72 -39.33 19.06
CA ASP A 246 15.83 -39.54 17.91
C ASP A 246 15.33 -38.19 17.35
N ILE A 247 15.91 -37.80 16.21
CA ILE A 247 15.58 -36.54 15.51
C ILE A 247 14.51 -36.72 14.42
N THR A 248 13.84 -37.87 14.30
CA THR A 248 12.91 -38.14 13.19
C THR A 248 11.82 -37.06 13.02
N LYS A 249 11.23 -36.60 14.12
CA LYS A 249 10.20 -35.55 14.11
C LYS A 249 10.77 -34.16 13.79
N ILE A 250 12.00 -33.89 14.24
CA ILE A 250 12.71 -32.65 13.99
C ILE A 250 13.03 -32.53 12.50
N ASN A 251 13.55 -33.61 11.89
CA ASN A 251 13.86 -33.65 10.46
C ASN A 251 12.63 -33.43 9.58
N LEU A 252 11.47 -34.00 9.95
CA LEU A 252 10.22 -33.73 9.24
C LEU A 252 9.84 -32.24 9.25
N LEU A 253 9.98 -31.57 10.40
CA LEU A 253 9.68 -30.14 10.51
C LEU A 253 10.68 -29.28 9.73
N GLU A 254 11.94 -29.70 9.68
CA GLU A 254 12.97 -29.04 8.86
C GLU A 254 12.68 -29.20 7.36
N GLU A 255 12.29 -30.39 6.91
CA GLU A 255 11.86 -30.63 5.52
C GLU A 255 10.65 -29.77 5.14
N GLU A 256 9.64 -29.68 6.00
CA GLU A 256 8.47 -28.82 5.79
C GLU A 256 8.86 -27.33 5.74
N PHE A 257 9.72 -26.88 6.66
CA PHE A 257 10.24 -25.51 6.67
C PHE A 257 10.97 -25.17 5.36
N ASN A 258 11.91 -26.02 4.95
CA ASN A 258 12.70 -25.83 3.73
C ASN A 258 11.80 -25.84 2.48
N SER A 259 10.78 -26.70 2.45
CA SER A 259 9.81 -26.70 1.35
C SER A 259 9.08 -25.36 1.21
N TYR A 260 8.68 -24.73 2.32
CA TYR A 260 8.03 -23.43 2.29
C TYR A 260 8.98 -22.30 1.90
N ILE A 261 10.23 -22.32 2.38
CA ILE A 261 11.25 -21.33 1.97
C ILE A 261 11.52 -21.42 0.47
N ASN A 262 11.76 -22.62 -0.05
CA ASN A 262 12.00 -22.83 -1.48
C ASN A 262 10.81 -22.37 -2.34
N SER A 263 9.57 -22.63 -1.91
CA SER A 263 8.35 -22.15 -2.58
C SER A 263 8.26 -20.62 -2.55
N ALA A 264 8.59 -19.99 -1.41
CA ALA A 264 8.61 -18.55 -1.26
C ALA A 264 9.64 -17.89 -2.18
N GLU A 265 10.85 -18.47 -2.25
CA GLU A 265 11.93 -17.99 -3.11
C GLU A 265 11.60 -18.16 -4.59
N ALA A 266 11.05 -19.30 -5.01
CA ALA A 266 10.63 -19.51 -6.39
C ALA A 266 9.60 -18.46 -6.84
N ASN A 267 8.61 -18.16 -6.00
CA ASN A 267 7.62 -17.10 -6.30
C ASN A 267 8.26 -15.71 -6.33
N ARG A 268 9.21 -15.42 -5.43
CA ARG A 268 9.96 -14.16 -5.42
C ARG A 268 10.74 -13.96 -6.73
N ILE A 269 11.44 -15.00 -7.20
CA ILE A 269 12.20 -14.95 -8.46
C ILE A 269 11.26 -14.70 -9.65
N LEU A 270 10.10 -15.38 -9.71
CA LEU A 270 9.11 -15.15 -10.76
C LEU A 270 8.57 -13.70 -10.75
N ALA A 271 8.36 -13.13 -9.56
CA ALA A 271 7.98 -11.73 -9.44
C ALA A 271 9.09 -10.79 -9.93
N GLU A 272 10.35 -11.07 -9.60
CA GLU A 272 11.51 -10.30 -10.03
C GLU A 272 11.67 -10.28 -11.56
N GLU A 273 11.58 -11.45 -12.20
CA GLU A 273 11.67 -11.58 -13.66
C GLU A 273 10.63 -10.72 -14.38
N LEU A 274 9.38 -10.74 -13.91
CA LEU A 274 8.30 -9.90 -14.46
C LEU A 274 8.54 -8.40 -14.25
N LEU A 275 9.11 -8.01 -13.10
CA LEU A 275 9.38 -6.59 -12.82
C LEU A 275 10.55 -6.05 -13.66
N ILE A 276 11.53 -6.90 -13.98
CA ILE A 276 12.60 -6.59 -14.93
C ILE A 276 12.02 -6.41 -16.34
N GLU A 277 11.18 -7.35 -16.80
CA GLU A 277 10.51 -7.27 -18.11
C GLU A 277 9.71 -5.97 -18.27
N PHE A 278 8.92 -5.60 -17.25
CA PHE A 278 8.17 -4.35 -17.24
C PHE A 278 9.07 -3.11 -17.38
N HIS A 279 10.25 -3.13 -16.74
CA HIS A 279 11.20 -2.03 -16.79
C HIS A 279 11.84 -1.86 -18.18
N GLU A 280 12.01 -2.96 -18.92
CA GLU A 280 12.72 -2.98 -20.21
C GLU A 280 11.80 -2.80 -21.43
N GLU A 281 10.55 -3.26 -21.39
CA GLU A 281 9.70 -3.38 -22.58
C GLU A 281 8.49 -2.41 -22.64
N ASP A 282 8.43 -1.41 -21.75
CA ASP A 282 7.30 -0.45 -21.68
C ASP A 282 5.95 -1.18 -21.61
N SER A 283 5.91 -2.20 -20.75
CA SER A 283 4.84 -3.20 -20.71
C SER A 283 3.58 -2.72 -19.99
N THR A 284 2.50 -3.51 -20.08
CA THR A 284 1.21 -3.16 -19.48
C THR A 284 1.21 -3.37 -17.96
N GLY A 285 0.31 -2.67 -17.26
CA GLY A 285 0.08 -2.88 -15.81
C GLY A 285 -0.37 -4.30 -15.42
N GLU A 286 -0.66 -5.17 -16.39
CA GLU A 286 -0.96 -6.58 -16.16
C GLU A 286 0.27 -7.35 -15.65
N ILE A 287 1.47 -7.04 -16.16
CA ILE A 287 2.72 -7.65 -15.70
C ILE A 287 2.98 -7.32 -14.23
N VAL A 288 2.83 -6.05 -13.84
CA VAL A 288 2.98 -5.64 -12.44
C VAL A 288 1.95 -6.31 -11.53
N SER A 289 0.73 -6.49 -12.03
CA SER A 289 -0.32 -7.18 -11.27
C SER A 289 0.05 -8.66 -11.03
N GLN A 290 0.56 -9.36 -12.05
CA GLN A 290 1.04 -10.73 -11.92
C GLN A 290 2.24 -10.83 -10.96
N ALA A 291 3.20 -9.91 -11.04
CA ALA A 291 4.31 -9.85 -10.10
C ALA A 291 3.84 -9.63 -8.65
N GLN A 292 2.79 -8.83 -8.45
CA GLN A 292 2.17 -8.63 -7.13
C GLN A 292 1.49 -9.91 -6.62
N GLU A 293 0.84 -10.70 -7.48
CA GLU A 293 0.28 -12.00 -7.12
C GLU A 293 1.36 -12.97 -6.64
N TYR A 294 2.47 -13.09 -7.36
CA TYR A 294 3.61 -13.90 -6.91
C TYR A 294 4.21 -13.41 -5.59
N ASN A 295 4.34 -12.11 -5.40
CA ASN A 295 4.74 -11.52 -4.12
C ASN A 295 3.77 -11.91 -2.99
N GLN A 296 2.46 -11.94 -3.24
CA GLN A 296 1.47 -12.36 -2.25
C GLN A 296 1.59 -13.84 -1.90
N GLU A 297 1.78 -14.71 -2.90
CA GLU A 297 2.01 -16.14 -2.67
C GLU A 297 3.30 -16.37 -1.87
N SER A 298 4.39 -15.70 -2.22
CA SER A 298 5.64 -15.77 -1.45
C SER A 298 5.45 -15.36 0.02
N LYS A 299 4.69 -14.30 0.30
CA LYS A 299 4.34 -13.90 1.68
C LYS A 299 3.54 -14.96 2.44
N LYS A 300 2.63 -15.66 1.78
CA LYS A 300 1.87 -16.77 2.40
C LYS A 300 2.81 -17.91 2.79
N GLU A 301 3.74 -18.26 1.92
CA GLU A 301 4.72 -19.33 2.16
C GLU A 301 5.71 -18.96 3.27
N ILE A 302 6.19 -17.70 3.30
CA ILE A 302 6.96 -17.14 4.42
C ILE A 302 6.21 -17.27 5.75
N HIS A 303 4.88 -17.06 5.74
CA HIS A 303 4.08 -17.20 6.95
C HIS A 303 4.06 -18.64 7.46
N GLN A 304 3.95 -19.63 6.56
CA GLN A 304 4.00 -21.04 6.91
C GLN A 304 5.40 -21.43 7.39
N ALA A 305 6.46 -21.02 6.69
CA ALA A 305 7.85 -21.23 7.09
C ALA A 305 8.11 -20.70 8.52
N LYS A 306 7.63 -19.48 8.84
CA LYS A 306 7.72 -18.91 10.20
C LYS A 306 7.05 -19.78 11.26
N SER A 307 5.90 -20.39 10.95
CA SER A 307 5.24 -21.31 11.88
C SER A 307 6.09 -22.55 12.11
N LYS A 308 6.62 -23.14 11.03
CA LYS A 308 7.43 -24.36 11.09
C LYS A 308 8.75 -24.17 11.81
N LEU A 309 9.43 -23.05 11.58
CA LEU A 309 10.66 -22.72 12.31
C LEU A 309 10.42 -22.57 13.82
N ARG A 310 9.28 -22.03 14.24
CA ARG A 310 8.91 -21.95 15.66
C ARG A 310 8.65 -23.33 16.26
N GLU A 311 7.93 -24.18 15.53
CA GLU A 311 7.69 -25.57 15.94
C GLU A 311 9.00 -26.34 16.06
N LEU A 312 9.91 -26.18 15.10
CA LEU A 312 11.24 -26.76 15.08
C LEU A 312 12.05 -26.34 16.31
N PHE A 313 12.15 -25.02 16.57
CA PHE A 313 12.85 -24.50 17.74
C PHE A 313 12.29 -25.06 19.06
N PHE A 314 10.96 -25.19 19.15
CA PHE A 314 10.32 -25.77 20.33
C PHE A 314 10.67 -27.25 20.51
N GLN A 315 10.63 -28.06 19.45
CA GLN A 315 10.99 -29.48 19.52
C GLN A 315 12.46 -29.67 19.90
N VAL A 316 13.38 -28.91 19.29
CA VAL A 316 14.82 -28.95 19.61
C VAL A 316 15.05 -28.62 21.09
N LYS A 317 14.41 -27.57 21.60
CA LYS A 317 14.53 -27.20 23.02
C LYS A 317 13.99 -28.28 23.95
N MET A 318 12.88 -28.93 23.60
CA MET A 318 12.33 -30.04 24.38
C MET A 318 13.30 -31.23 24.43
N ALA A 319 13.86 -31.61 23.28
CA ALA A 319 14.83 -32.70 23.18
C ALA A 319 16.09 -32.43 24.03
N GLU A 320 16.63 -31.22 23.98
CA GLU A 320 17.77 -30.83 24.82
C GLU A 320 17.47 -30.92 26.32
N MET A 321 16.26 -30.52 26.74
CA MET A 321 15.85 -30.62 28.14
C MET A 321 15.72 -32.08 28.59
N GLU A 322 15.21 -32.97 27.73
CA GLU A 322 15.12 -34.40 28.03
C GLU A 322 16.50 -35.05 28.15
N MET A 323 17.47 -34.63 27.34
CA MET A 323 18.85 -35.08 27.45
C MET A 323 19.53 -34.68 28.75
N LEU A 324 19.20 -33.50 29.31
CA LEU A 324 19.79 -33.05 30.59
C LEU A 324 19.22 -33.78 31.81
N VAL A 325 18.07 -34.44 31.68
CA VAL A 325 17.40 -35.16 32.77
C VAL A 325 17.82 -36.63 32.84
N ASN A 326 18.31 -37.20 31.73
CA ASN A 326 18.76 -38.59 31.62
C ASN A 326 20.27 -38.73 31.85
#